data_AF-A0A7S2PQ72-F1
#
_entry.id   AF-A0A7S2PQ72-F1
#
_cell.length_a   1.000
_cell.length_b   1.000
_cell.length_c   1.000
_cell.angle_alpha   90.00
_cell.angle_beta   90.00
_cell.angle_gamma   90.00
#
_symmetry.space_group_name_H-M   'P 1'
#
loop_
_entity.id
_entity.type
_entity.pdbx_description
1 polymer ?
#
loop_
_entity_poly.entity_id
_entity_poly.type
_entity_poly.pdbx_seq_one_letter_code
_entity_poly.pdbx_strand_id
1 'polypeptide(L)'
;EEHYALSLELFDLAARCAHTNGDVISLNLLSQQVLTKSQSFEDKLNVMYYAMCVLASSSKLPESIERGLKILSRLGIDLHGCESGSVEACVQETKDLLSGYSDDEILNTERMTDQTKIMAMKFLGKLEIGMTQIMPKSAPYVT
;
A
#
# COMPACT_ATOMS: atom_id res chain seq x y z
N GLU A 1 15.63 21.74 -6.60
CA GLU A 1 14.51 22.69 -6.78
C GLU A 1 14.07 23.18 -5.42
N GLU A 2 13.86 24.49 -5.27
CA GLU A 2 13.68 25.21 -3.99
C GLU A 2 12.38 24.85 -3.24
N HIS A 3 11.43 24.19 -3.92
CA HIS A 3 10.12 23.81 -3.37
C HIS A 3 9.75 22.35 -3.63
N TYR A 4 10.73 21.45 -3.68
CA TYR A 4 10.49 20.04 -4.01
C TYR A 4 9.40 19.38 -3.14
N ALA A 5 9.48 19.52 -1.81
CA ALA A 5 8.53 18.89 -0.89
C ALA A 5 7.09 19.40 -1.10
N LEU A 6 6.92 20.72 -1.26
CA LEU A 6 5.62 21.33 -1.52
C LEU A 6 5.06 20.89 -2.89
N SER A 7 5.90 20.83 -3.91
CA SER A 7 5.50 20.34 -5.23
C SER A 7 5.03 18.89 -5.15
N LEU A 8 5.78 18.03 -4.48
CA LEU A 8 5.42 16.63 -4.31
C LEU A 8 4.05 16.47 -3.63
N GLU A 9 3.83 17.20 -2.52
CA GLU A 9 2.55 17.19 -1.80
C GLU A 9 1.39 17.66 -2.70
N LEU A 10 1.61 18.72 -3.49
CA LEU A 10 0.59 19.25 -4.40
C LEU A 10 0.24 18.25 -5.51
N PHE A 11 1.24 17.62 -6.11
CA PHE A 11 1.03 16.59 -7.14
C PHE A 11 0.33 15.36 -6.58
N ASP A 12 0.70 14.91 -5.38
CA ASP A 12 0.04 13.79 -4.69
C ASP A 12 -1.42 14.11 -4.37
N LEU A 13 -1.71 15.32 -3.90
CA LEU A 13 -3.07 15.77 -3.63
C LEU A 13 -3.90 15.83 -4.91
N ALA A 14 -3.35 16.39 -5.99
CA ALA A 14 -4.01 16.45 -7.29
C ALA A 14 -4.28 15.05 -7.85
N ALA A 15 -3.31 14.14 -7.75
CA ALA A 15 -3.46 12.74 -8.19
C ALA A 15 -4.55 12.03 -7.40
N ARG A 16 -4.61 12.25 -6.07
CA ARG A 16 -5.69 11.73 -5.22
C ARG A 16 -7.07 12.23 -5.66
N CYS A 17 -7.21 13.53 -5.93
CA CYS A 17 -8.46 14.10 -6.41
C CYS A 17 -8.88 13.50 -7.76
N ALA A 18 -7.93 13.40 -8.70
CA ALA A 18 -8.18 12.79 -10.01
C ALA A 18 -8.63 11.32 -9.87
N HIS A 19 -7.96 10.53 -9.03
CA HIS A 19 -8.36 9.17 -8.70
C HIS A 19 -9.79 9.08 -8.14
N THR A 20 -10.11 9.89 -7.13
CA THR A 20 -11.43 9.89 -6.48
C THR A 20 -12.54 10.29 -7.45
N ASN A 21 -12.25 11.18 -8.40
CA ASN A 21 -13.21 11.60 -9.43
C ASN A 21 -13.29 10.63 -10.62
N GLY A 22 -12.48 9.57 -10.65
CA GLY A 22 -12.38 8.68 -11.81
C GLY A 22 -11.74 9.32 -13.05
N ASP A 23 -11.06 10.46 -12.90
CA ASP A 23 -10.32 11.12 -13.99
C ASP A 23 -8.96 10.44 -14.20
N VAL A 24 -9.01 9.31 -14.91
CA VAL A 24 -7.83 8.49 -15.21
C VAL A 24 -6.82 9.23 -16.08
N ILE A 25 -7.25 10.17 -16.93
CA ILE A 25 -6.35 10.92 -17.82
C ILE A 25 -5.47 11.87 -16.98
N SER A 26 -6.10 12.69 -16.14
CA SER A 26 -5.37 13.61 -15.25
C SER A 26 -4.51 12.84 -14.26
N LEU A 27 -5.01 11.75 -13.68
CA LEU A 27 -4.24 10.90 -12.78
C LEU A 27 -2.98 10.36 -13.46
N ASN A 28 -3.06 9.87 -14.70
CA ASN A 28 -1.91 9.37 -15.43
C ASN A 28 -0.88 10.48 -15.68
N LEU A 29 -1.32 11.66 -16.12
CA LEU A 29 -0.43 12.81 -16.36
C LEU A 29 0.31 13.22 -15.07
N LEU A 30 -0.43 13.38 -13.97
CA LEU A 30 0.12 13.77 -12.67
C LEU A 30 1.08 12.71 -12.14
N SER A 31 0.70 11.42 -12.28
CA SER A 31 1.56 10.30 -11.88
C SER A 31 2.87 10.28 -12.64
N GLN A 32 2.86 10.54 -13.95
CA GLN A 32 4.10 10.59 -14.75
C GLN A 32 5.04 11.71 -14.29
N GLN A 33 4.51 12.87 -13.90
CA GLN A 33 5.31 13.96 -13.35
C GLN A 33 6.04 13.52 -12.07
N VAL A 34 5.31 12.94 -11.11
CA VAL A 34 5.90 12.44 -9.85
C VAL A 34 6.94 11.35 -10.13
N LEU A 35 6.60 10.35 -10.96
CA LEU A 35 7.50 9.22 -11.26
C LEU A 35 8.82 9.66 -11.89
N THR A 36 8.80 10.74 -12.66
CA THR A 36 9.97 11.30 -13.36
C THR A 36 10.79 12.25 -12.50
N LYS A 37 10.14 13.07 -11.67
CA LYS A 37 10.76 14.17 -10.94
C LYS A 37 11.10 13.84 -9.49
N SER A 38 10.55 12.76 -8.94
CA SER A 38 10.80 12.37 -7.56
C SER A 38 12.27 11.99 -7.30
N GLN A 39 12.75 12.25 -6.10
CA GLN A 39 14.13 11.99 -5.66
C GLN A 39 14.32 10.60 -5.05
N SER A 40 13.26 10.02 -4.48
CA SER A 40 13.29 8.70 -3.84
C SER A 40 12.26 7.73 -4.42
N PHE A 41 12.27 6.49 -3.94
CA PHE A 41 11.22 5.53 -4.28
C PHE A 41 9.95 5.81 -3.47
N GLU A 42 10.12 6.22 -2.23
CA GLU A 42 9.11 6.52 -1.23
C GLU A 42 8.19 7.65 -1.72
N ASP A 43 8.77 8.67 -2.36
CA ASP A 43 8.04 9.77 -2.98
C ASP A 43 7.05 9.31 -4.06
N LYS A 44 7.26 8.13 -4.65
CA LYS A 44 6.41 7.59 -5.72
C LYS A 44 5.24 6.76 -5.19
N LEU A 45 5.20 6.45 -3.89
CA LEU A 45 4.28 5.44 -3.35
C LEU A 45 2.82 5.82 -3.54
N ASN A 46 2.45 7.09 -3.33
CA ASN A 46 1.06 7.56 -3.49
C ASN A 46 0.55 7.36 -4.92
N VAL A 47 1.30 7.85 -5.92
CA VAL A 47 0.91 7.70 -7.33
C VAL A 47 0.94 6.25 -7.81
N MET A 48 1.86 5.43 -7.28
CA MET A 48 1.86 3.99 -7.55
C MET A 48 0.65 3.28 -6.96
N TYR A 49 0.21 3.68 -5.77
CA TYR A 49 -1.01 3.18 -5.14
C TYR A 49 -2.25 3.52 -5.96
N TYR A 50 -2.39 4.76 -6.43
CA TYR A 50 -3.52 5.15 -7.28
C TYR A 50 -3.53 4.40 -8.61
N ALA A 51 -2.37 4.20 -9.23
CA ALA A 51 -2.26 3.40 -10.45
C ALA A 51 -2.69 1.93 -10.22
N MET A 52 -2.35 1.34 -9.07
CA MET A 52 -2.84 0.01 -8.67
C MET A 52 -4.37 0.02 -8.53
N CYS A 53 -4.95 1.03 -7.87
CA CYS A 53 -6.40 1.14 -7.73
C CYS A 53 -7.12 1.26 -9.09
N VAL A 54 -6.58 2.01 -10.04
CA VAL A 54 -7.14 2.10 -11.40
C VAL A 54 -7.10 0.76 -12.12
N LEU A 55 -6.03 -0.02 -11.98
CA LEU A 55 -5.97 -1.37 -12.56
C LEU A 55 -7.07 -2.25 -11.96
N ALA A 56 -7.23 -2.24 -10.64
CA ALA A 56 -8.28 -3.00 -9.97
C ALA A 56 -9.69 -2.60 -10.43
N SER A 57 -9.98 -1.30 -10.55
CA SER A 57 -11.29 -0.83 -11.03
C SER A 57 -11.52 -1.08 -12.53
N SER A 58 -10.45 -1.30 -13.30
CA SER A 58 -10.50 -1.62 -14.73
C SER A 58 -10.54 -3.13 -14.99
N SER A 59 -10.97 -3.93 -14.01
CA SER A 59 -11.03 -5.40 -14.08
C SER A 59 -9.68 -6.09 -14.35
N LYS A 60 -8.57 -5.39 -14.09
CA LYS A 60 -7.20 -5.89 -14.24
C LYS A 60 -6.61 -6.31 -12.89
N LEU A 61 -7.37 -7.13 -12.15
CA LEU A 61 -6.99 -7.58 -10.81
C LEU A 61 -5.63 -8.31 -10.77
N PRO A 62 -5.29 -9.21 -11.71
CA PRO A 62 -3.97 -9.86 -11.70
C PRO A 62 -2.83 -8.85 -11.84
N GLU A 63 -2.94 -7.88 -12.76
CA GLU A 63 -1.93 -6.83 -12.96
C GLU A 63 -1.82 -5.92 -11.72
N SER A 64 -2.95 -5.60 -11.09
CA SER A 64 -2.99 -4.83 -9.84
C SER A 64 -2.27 -5.55 -8.70
N ILE A 65 -2.52 -6.86 -8.54
CA ILE A 65 -1.92 -7.67 -7.48
C ILE A 65 -0.41 -7.81 -7.69
N GLU A 66 0.02 -8.17 -8.90
CA GLU A 66 1.43 -8.30 -9.24
C GLU A 66 2.19 -6.99 -8.97
N ARG A 67 1.58 -5.85 -9.32
CA ARG A 67 2.17 -4.54 -9.06
C ARG A 67 2.28 -4.23 -7.58
N GLY A 68 1.24 -4.52 -6.79
CA GLY A 68 1.27 -4.34 -5.33
C GLY A 68 2.34 -5.19 -4.65
N LEU A 69 2.45 -6.47 -5.02
CA LEU A 69 3.49 -7.39 -4.51
C LEU A 69 4.90 -6.88 -4.83
N LYS A 70 5.15 -6.43 -6.06
CA LYS A 70 6.44 -5.84 -6.46
C LYS A 70 6.79 -4.60 -5.65
N ILE A 71 5.80 -3.76 -5.31
CA ILE A 71 6.02 -2.56 -4.49
C ILE A 71 6.35 -2.96 -3.05
N LEU A 72 5.58 -3.87 -2.45
CA LEU A 72 5.81 -4.34 -1.09
C LEU A 72 7.18 -5.00 -0.93
N SER A 73 7.61 -5.82 -1.90
CA SER A 73 8.94 -6.42 -1.90
C SER A 73 10.05 -5.35 -1.88
N ARG A 74 9.89 -4.25 -2.62
CA ARG A 74 10.82 -3.11 -2.58
C ARG A 74 10.79 -2.34 -1.26
N LEU A 75 9.70 -2.42 -0.50
CA LEU A 75 9.58 -1.90 0.86
C LEU A 75 10.11 -2.89 1.92
N GLY A 76 10.68 -4.03 1.50
CA GLY A 76 11.20 -5.06 2.40
C GLY A 76 10.12 -6.00 2.94
N ILE A 77 8.90 -5.94 2.42
CA ILE A 77 7.79 -6.83 2.78
C ILE A 77 7.66 -7.87 1.68
N ASP A 78 8.32 -9.01 1.87
CA ASP A 78 8.20 -10.13 0.95
C ASP A 78 7.07 -11.06 1.40
N LEU A 79 6.11 -11.27 0.51
CA LEU A 79 4.96 -12.15 0.72
C LEU A 79 5.15 -13.49 -0.02
N HIS A 80 6.20 -13.62 -0.84
CA HIS A 80 6.55 -14.88 -1.47
C HIS A 80 7.01 -15.90 -0.41
N GLY A 81 6.42 -17.09 -0.43
CA GLY A 81 6.77 -18.17 0.52
C GLY A 81 5.97 -18.16 1.82
N CYS A 82 5.10 -17.18 2.07
CA CYS A 82 4.15 -17.24 3.19
C CYS A 82 3.22 -18.47 3.10
N GLU A 83 3.03 -19.05 1.91
CA GLU A 83 2.31 -20.31 1.69
C GLU A 83 2.87 -21.52 2.49
N SER A 84 4.11 -21.41 2.97
CA SER A 84 4.77 -22.44 3.79
C SER A 84 4.67 -22.19 5.30
N GLY A 85 4.32 -20.96 5.72
CA GLY A 85 4.12 -20.58 7.11
C GLY A 85 2.66 -20.70 7.51
N SER A 86 2.39 -21.22 8.71
CA SER A 86 1.03 -21.23 9.26
C SER A 86 0.65 -19.80 9.67
N VAL A 87 -0.41 -19.24 9.08
CA VAL A 87 -0.99 -17.94 9.48
C VAL A 87 -1.32 -17.96 10.97
N GLU A 88 -1.76 -19.11 11.48
CA GLU A 88 -2.04 -19.32 12.89
C GLU A 88 -0.80 -19.12 13.77
N ALA A 89 0.38 -19.51 13.30
CA ALA A 89 1.63 -19.28 14.01
C ALA A 89 1.97 -17.78 14.08
N CYS A 90 1.82 -17.03 12.98
CA CYS A 90 2.03 -15.58 12.98
C CYS A 90 1.02 -14.85 13.88
N VAL A 91 -0.24 -15.29 13.88
CA VAL A 91 -1.27 -14.76 14.79
C VAL A 91 -0.91 -15.05 16.24
N GLN A 92 -0.43 -16.25 16.55
CA GLN A 92 -0.02 -16.61 17.91
C GLN A 92 1.21 -15.80 18.36
N GLU A 93 2.22 -15.65 17.51
CA GLU A 93 3.40 -14.81 17.79
C GLU A 93 2.99 -13.35 18.08
N THR A 94 2.07 -12.81 17.28
CA THR A 94 1.54 -11.45 17.50
C THR A 94 0.78 -11.37 18.82
N LYS A 95 -0.03 -12.38 19.18
CA LYS A 95 -0.71 -12.43 20.48
C LYS A 95 0.28 -12.50 21.64
N ASP A 96 1.33 -13.30 21.51
CA ASP A 96 2.36 -13.44 22.54
C ASP A 96 3.12 -12.11 22.73
N LEU A 97 3.44 -11.40 21.64
CA LEU A 97 4.05 -10.08 21.67
C LEU A 97 3.14 -9.03 22.36
N LEU A 98 1.84 -9.10 22.08
CA LEU A 98 0.85 -8.18 22.66
C LEU A 98 0.44 -8.54 24.09
N SER A 99 0.73 -9.76 24.57
CA SER A 99 0.32 -10.24 25.90
C SER A 99 0.86 -9.40 27.07
N GLY A 100 1.92 -8.63 26.83
CA GLY A 100 2.49 -7.71 27.80
C GLY A 100 1.78 -6.35 27.90
N TYR A 101 0.76 -6.10 27.06
CA TYR A 101 0.03 -4.84 27.01
C TYR A 101 -1.44 -5.06 27.36
N SER A 102 -1.99 -4.16 28.16
CA SER A 102 -3.45 -4.06 28.35
C SER A 102 -4.14 -3.46 27.13
N ASP A 103 -5.43 -3.72 27.00
CA ASP A 103 -6.27 -3.13 25.95
C ASP A 103 -6.17 -1.60 25.96
N ASP A 104 -6.18 -0.97 27.14
CA ASP A 104 -6.05 0.48 27.29
C ASP A 104 -4.69 0.99 26.78
N GLU A 105 -3.58 0.27 27.04
CA GLU A 105 -2.26 0.65 26.52
C GLU A 105 -2.18 0.53 25.00
N ILE A 106 -2.76 -0.51 24.41
CA ILE A 106 -2.82 -0.68 22.96
C ILE A 106 -3.66 0.45 22.33
N LEU A 107 -4.83 0.74 22.90
CA LEU A 107 -5.73 1.79 22.40
C LEU A 107 -5.13 3.20 22.51
N ASN A 108 -4.28 3.44 23.52
CA ASN A 108 -3.60 4.71 23.73
C ASN A 108 -2.20 4.77 23.10
N THR A 109 -1.83 3.80 22.26
CA THR A 109 -0.57 3.83 21.51
C THR A 109 -0.56 4.98 20.50
N GLU A 110 0.60 5.61 20.33
CA GLU A 110 0.77 6.71 19.37
C GLU A 110 0.39 6.30 17.95
N ARG A 111 -0.24 7.23 17.23
CA ARG A 111 -0.59 7.01 15.83
C ARG A 111 0.68 6.81 15.00
N MET A 112 0.68 5.80 14.13
CA MET A 112 1.72 5.61 13.12
C MET A 112 1.91 6.91 12.29
N THR A 113 3.13 7.44 12.27
CA THR A 113 3.51 8.65 11.51
C THR A 113 4.45 8.37 10.34
N ASP A 114 5.12 7.22 10.36
CA ASP A 114 5.98 6.75 9.27
C ASP A 114 5.17 6.55 7.99
N GLN A 115 5.42 7.41 7.00
CA GLN A 115 4.66 7.41 5.75
C GLN A 115 4.88 6.13 4.94
N THR A 116 6.07 5.55 4.99
CA THR A 116 6.39 4.31 4.28
C THR A 116 5.59 3.16 4.85
N LYS A 117 5.50 3.04 6.18
CA LYS A 117 4.66 2.03 6.86
C LYS A 117 3.17 2.25 6.59
N ILE A 118 2.70 3.50 6.63
CA ILE A 118 1.31 3.83 6.28
C ILE A 118 1.00 3.40 4.84
N MET A 119 1.91 3.66 3.90
CA MET A 119 1.73 3.26 2.51
C MET A 119 1.76 1.74 2.34
N ALA A 120 2.67 1.03 3.02
CA ALA A 120 2.67 -0.43 3.04
C ALA A 120 1.32 -1.01 3.49
N MET A 121 0.74 -0.48 4.58
CA MET A 121 -0.60 -0.90 5.05
C MET A 121 -1.70 -0.64 4.01
N LYS A 122 -1.65 0.49 3.30
CA LYS A 122 -2.60 0.76 2.21
C LYS A 122 -2.47 -0.25 1.06
N PHE A 123 -1.25 -0.61 0.68
CA PHE A 123 -1.01 -1.62 -0.36
C PHE A 123 -1.53 -3.00 0.08
N LEU A 124 -1.21 -3.43 1.31
CA LEU A 124 -1.71 -4.70 1.88
C LEU A 124 -3.24 -4.75 1.87
N GLY A 125 -3.91 -3.73 2.41
CA GLY A 125 -5.38 -3.67 2.41
C GLY A 125 -5.99 -3.65 1.01
N LYS A 126 -5.31 -3.07 0.01
CA LYS A 126 -5.80 -3.12 -1.37
C LYS A 126 -5.58 -4.50 -2.02
N LEU A 127 -4.51 -5.20 -1.65
CA LEU A 127 -4.26 -6.57 -2.10
C LEU A 127 -5.28 -7.54 -1.53
N GLU A 128 -5.64 -7.42 -0.26
CA GLU A 128 -6.62 -8.29 0.43
C GLU A 128 -7.95 -8.37 -0.35
N ILE A 129 -8.50 -7.22 -0.75
CA ILE A 129 -9.72 -7.15 -1.56
C ILE A 129 -9.57 -7.87 -2.91
N GLY A 130 -8.44 -7.66 -3.60
CA GLY A 130 -8.20 -8.27 -4.92
C GLY A 130 -7.95 -9.77 -4.84
N MET A 131 -7.11 -10.19 -3.89
CA MET A 131 -6.76 -11.58 -3.66
C MET A 131 -7.97 -12.39 -3.19
N THR A 132 -8.84 -11.83 -2.34
CA THR A 132 -10.08 -12.51 -1.93
C THR A 132 -10.96 -12.89 -3.13
N GLN A 133 -10.97 -12.06 -4.19
CA GLN A 133 -11.79 -12.29 -5.37
C GLN A 133 -11.22 -13.35 -6.33
N ILE A 134 -9.89 -13.38 -6.53
CA ILE A 134 -9.28 -14.21 -7.59
C ILE A 134 -8.30 -15.26 -7.09
N MET A 135 -7.84 -15.16 -5.84
CA MET A 135 -6.84 -16.01 -5.20
C MET A 135 -7.12 -16.18 -3.69
N PRO A 136 -8.31 -16.69 -3.29
CA PRO A 136 -8.78 -16.64 -1.90
C PRO A 136 -7.87 -17.38 -0.90
N LYS A 137 -7.11 -18.39 -1.36
CA LYS A 137 -6.12 -19.10 -0.52
C LYS A 137 -4.93 -18.22 -0.11
N SER A 138 -4.65 -17.15 -0.85
CA SER A 138 -3.53 -16.24 -0.61
C SER A 138 -3.94 -15.00 0.20
N ALA A 139 -5.25 -14.71 0.30
CA ALA A 139 -5.76 -13.54 1.00
C ALA A 139 -5.35 -13.47 2.49
N PRO A 140 -5.31 -14.58 3.26
CA PRO A 140 -4.90 -14.53 4.67
C PRO A 140 -3.48 -14.00 4.90
N TYR A 141 -2.59 -14.04 3.91
CA TYR A 141 -1.20 -13.56 4.05
C TYR A 141 -1.07 -12.04 3.89
N VAL A 142 -2.16 -11.35 3.57
CA VAL A 142 -2.21 -9.89 3.43
C VAL A 142 -3.28 -9.24 4.32
N THR A 143 -3.86 -10.03 5.24
CA THR A 143 -4.94 -9.63 6.17
C THR A 143 -4.37 -9.24 7.53
#